data_AF-A0A2T4D299-F1
#
_entry.id   AF-A0A2T4D299-F1
#
_cell.length_a   1.000
_cell.length_b   1.000
_cell.length_c   1.000
_cell.angle_alpha   90.00
_cell.angle_beta   90.00
_cell.angle_gamma   90.00
#
_symmetry.space_group_name_H-M   'P 1'
#
loop_
_entity.id
_entity.type
_entity.pdbx_description
1 polymer ?
#
loop_
_entity_poly.entity_id
_entity_poly.type
_entity_poly.pdbx_seq_one_letter_code
_entity_poly.pdbx_strand_id
1 'polypeptide(L)'
;MIVGKVLGTLFGAMVGKLFGAIIGFMIGHWFDTSLRSAMRSGPSAQGAQHYTTTLFGVLGHLAKSKGRVTEQDIDYVSALMTRLRLQGDAQKRAQEAFSEGKASDYPLEDKVRALRRQFAWRRDLLQFFMEQVLIIAMHDGTVEQSEYEVLRRVTATLGFSQQQLDAWLSMAQAGQRFTGGGQAGRSAPSSAEQLRNAYAVLGVSDNASAAEVKK
;
A
#
# COMPACT_ATOMS: atom_id res chain seq x y z
N MET A 1 2.17 6.07 22.92
CA MET A 1 3.05 5.07 23.54
C MET A 1 3.44 3.99 22.54
N ILE A 2 4.75 3.83 22.34
CA ILE A 2 5.57 2.65 21.96
C ILE A 2 5.17 1.80 20.72
N VAL A 3 3.89 1.59 20.39
CA VAL A 3 3.48 0.72 19.26
C VAL A 3 3.77 1.34 17.88
N GLY A 4 3.61 2.66 17.75
CA GLY A 4 3.97 3.39 16.52
C GLY A 4 5.49 3.44 16.26
N LYS A 5 6.31 3.37 17.32
CA LYS A 5 7.77 3.24 17.20
C LYS A 5 8.15 1.84 16.76
N VAL A 6 7.52 0.80 17.34
CA VAL A 6 7.84 -0.61 17.06
C VAL A 6 7.46 -1.05 15.64
N LEU A 7 6.34 -0.57 15.08
CA LEU A 7 5.91 -0.93 13.72
C LEU A 7 6.62 -0.13 12.62
N GLY A 8 6.95 1.15 12.88
CA GLY A 8 7.86 1.91 12.02
C GLY A 8 9.28 1.32 12.02
N THR A 9 9.75 0.78 13.16
CA THR A 9 11.01 0.04 13.22
C THR A 9 10.94 -1.36 12.60
N LEU A 10 9.80 -2.06 12.65
CA LEU A 10 9.66 -3.39 12.04
C LEU A 10 9.61 -3.31 10.50
N PHE A 11 8.94 -2.31 9.94
CA PHE A 11 8.94 -2.06 8.49
C PHE A 11 10.29 -1.48 8.01
N GLY A 12 10.96 -0.67 8.85
CA GLY A 12 12.31 -0.17 8.59
C GLY A 12 13.43 -1.22 8.75
N ALA A 13 13.21 -2.28 9.54
CA ALA A 13 14.19 -3.34 9.79
C ALA A 13 14.17 -4.45 8.73
N MET A 14 13.04 -4.69 8.06
CA MET A 14 12.91 -5.73 7.03
C MET A 14 13.24 -5.22 5.61
N VAL A 15 13.20 -3.89 5.37
CA VAL A 15 13.40 -3.27 4.04
C VAL A 15 14.51 -2.20 4.06
N GLY A 16 15.56 -2.34 4.86
CA GLY A 16 16.76 -1.50 4.68
C GLY A 16 16.58 0.01 4.94
N LYS A 17 16.29 0.36 6.19
CA LYS A 17 16.95 1.43 6.97
C LYS A 17 16.74 2.93 6.71
N LEU A 18 16.01 3.43 5.70
CA LEU A 18 15.69 4.89 5.69
C LEU A 18 14.33 5.28 5.07
N PHE A 19 13.82 4.50 4.12
CA PHE A 19 12.73 4.90 3.23
C PHE A 19 11.36 4.69 3.90
N GLY A 20 11.25 3.66 4.75
CA GLY A 20 10.09 3.47 5.62
C GLY A 20 9.95 4.50 6.73
N ALA A 21 11.02 5.25 7.07
CA ALA A 21 10.97 6.25 8.15
C ALA A 21 10.31 7.55 7.70
N ILE A 22 10.50 7.97 6.45
CA ILE A 22 9.92 9.21 5.90
C ILE A 22 8.44 9.02 5.55
N ILE A 23 8.11 7.93 4.84
CA ILE A 23 6.71 7.57 4.57
C ILE A 23 5.99 7.24 5.88
N GLY A 24 6.64 6.56 6.83
CA GLY A 24 6.12 6.32 8.16
C GLY A 24 5.97 7.58 9.02
N PHE A 25 6.80 8.60 8.82
CA PHE A 25 6.70 9.90 9.50
C PHE A 25 5.57 10.76 8.92
N MET A 26 5.46 10.85 7.58
CA MET A 26 4.37 11.54 6.89
C MET A 26 3.01 10.87 7.15
N ILE A 27 2.94 9.54 7.12
CA ILE A 27 1.71 8.82 7.49
C ILE A 27 1.46 8.94 9.00
N GLY A 28 2.50 8.83 9.83
CA GLY A 28 2.40 8.88 11.29
C GLY A 28 1.90 10.22 11.84
N HIS A 29 2.28 11.34 11.22
CA HIS A 29 1.85 12.67 11.65
C HIS A 29 0.32 12.90 11.46
N TRP A 30 -0.28 12.25 10.45
CA TRP A 30 -1.73 12.29 10.19
C TRP A 30 -2.52 11.16 10.88
N PHE A 31 -1.84 10.14 11.37
CA PHE A 31 -2.45 8.92 11.92
C PHE A 31 -2.72 9.01 13.44
N ASP A 32 -1.94 9.78 14.20
CA ASP A 32 -2.07 9.83 15.68
C ASP A 32 -3.36 10.53 16.15
N THR A 33 -3.96 11.39 15.31
CA THR A 33 -5.25 12.04 15.61
C THR A 33 -6.44 11.27 15.04
N SER A 34 -6.30 10.59 13.90
CA SER A 34 -7.39 9.92 13.19
C SER A 34 -7.68 8.51 13.71
N LEU A 35 -6.67 7.71 14.08
CA LEU A 35 -6.90 6.32 14.54
C LEU A 35 -7.61 6.25 15.90
N ARG A 36 -7.28 7.16 16.83
CA ARG A 36 -7.93 7.22 18.16
C ARG A 36 -9.36 7.73 18.11
N SER A 37 -9.68 8.62 17.16
CA SER A 37 -11.05 9.06 16.91
C SER A 37 -11.86 8.02 16.13
N ALA A 38 -11.22 7.32 15.20
CA ALA A 38 -11.79 6.21 14.42
C ALA A 38 -12.17 4.98 15.26
N MET A 39 -11.43 4.68 16.33
CA MET A 39 -11.75 3.56 17.24
C MET A 39 -12.90 3.87 18.21
N ARG A 40 -13.26 5.14 18.43
CA ARG A 40 -14.44 5.51 19.24
C ARG A 40 -15.75 5.39 18.47
N SER A 41 -15.68 5.32 17.12
CA SER A 41 -16.81 5.16 16.21
C SER A 41 -16.42 4.18 15.08
N GLY A 42 -16.09 2.93 15.47
CA GLY A 42 -15.64 1.90 14.53
C GLY A 42 -16.71 1.56 13.48
N PRO A 43 -16.33 1.02 12.31
CA PRO A 43 -17.29 0.48 11.35
C PRO A 43 -18.20 -0.54 12.04
N SER A 44 -19.49 -0.56 11.69
CA SER A 44 -20.37 -1.66 12.10
C SER A 44 -19.77 -3.00 11.67
N ALA A 45 -20.15 -4.10 12.33
CA ALA A 45 -19.66 -5.44 11.96
C ALA A 45 -19.86 -5.74 10.46
N GLN A 46 -20.99 -5.28 9.90
CA GLN A 46 -21.29 -5.36 8.46
C GLN A 46 -20.34 -4.50 7.62
N GLY A 47 -20.00 -3.28 8.07
CA GLY A 47 -19.03 -2.43 7.39
C GLY A 47 -17.62 -3.01 7.40
N ALA A 48 -17.16 -3.53 8.54
CA ALA A 48 -15.86 -4.20 8.62
C ALA A 48 -15.79 -5.41 7.67
N GLN A 49 -16.88 -6.20 7.59
CA GLN A 49 -16.99 -7.30 6.64
C GLN A 49 -16.98 -6.84 5.17
N HIS A 50 -17.74 -5.80 4.82
CA HIS A 50 -17.75 -5.27 3.46
C HIS A 50 -16.37 -4.74 3.06
N TYR A 51 -15.67 -4.08 4.00
CA TYR A 51 -14.32 -3.60 3.81
C TYR A 51 -13.34 -4.75 3.51
N THR A 52 -13.33 -5.78 4.36
CA THR A 52 -12.38 -6.89 4.21
C THR A 52 -12.67 -7.69 2.94
N THR A 53 -13.92 -8.08 2.69
CA THR A 53 -14.29 -8.82 1.47
C THR A 53 -13.95 -8.03 0.20
N THR A 54 -14.21 -6.73 0.16
CA THR A 54 -13.81 -5.91 -0.99
C THR A 54 -12.29 -5.83 -1.14
N LEU A 55 -11.55 -5.66 -0.04
CA LEU A 55 -10.09 -5.62 -0.06
C LEU A 55 -9.51 -6.90 -0.64
N PHE A 56 -9.89 -8.05 -0.09
CA PHE A 56 -9.37 -9.33 -0.56
C PHE A 56 -9.80 -9.66 -1.99
N GLY A 57 -11.01 -9.28 -2.41
CA GLY A 57 -11.42 -9.40 -3.81
C GLY A 57 -10.59 -8.56 -4.78
N VAL A 58 -10.26 -7.31 -4.41
CA VAL A 58 -9.37 -6.47 -5.22
C VAL A 58 -7.94 -7.04 -5.26
N LEU A 59 -7.42 -7.54 -4.14
CA LEU A 59 -6.11 -8.19 -4.10
C LEU A 59 -6.07 -9.44 -5.00
N GLY A 60 -7.14 -10.25 -5.00
CA GLY A 60 -7.26 -11.42 -5.86
C GLY A 60 -7.30 -11.05 -7.34
N HIS A 61 -8.04 -9.98 -7.68
CA HIS A 61 -8.11 -9.47 -9.05
C HIS A 61 -6.76 -8.96 -9.56
N LEU A 62 -6.06 -8.18 -8.74
CA LEU A 62 -4.74 -7.65 -9.06
C LEU A 62 -3.69 -8.77 -9.19
N ALA A 63 -3.68 -9.72 -8.24
CA ALA A 63 -2.79 -10.88 -8.33
C ALA A 63 -3.07 -11.72 -9.59
N LYS A 64 -4.32 -11.77 -10.06
CA LYS A 64 -4.64 -12.45 -11.33
C LYS A 64 -4.22 -11.66 -12.57
N SER A 65 -4.26 -10.32 -12.53
CA SER A 65 -3.82 -9.50 -13.67
C SER A 65 -2.33 -9.64 -14.00
N LYS A 66 -1.52 -10.16 -13.06
CA LYS A 66 -0.13 -10.63 -13.26
C LYS A 66 -0.01 -11.90 -14.10
N GLY A 67 -1.13 -12.50 -14.53
CA GLY A 67 -1.18 -13.77 -15.24
C GLY A 67 -1.29 -15.00 -14.32
N ARG A 68 -0.51 -15.04 -13.24
CA ARG A 68 -0.59 -16.09 -12.20
C ARG A 68 -0.49 -15.50 -10.80
N VAL A 69 -1.19 -16.13 -9.87
CA VAL A 69 -1.01 -15.86 -8.43
C VAL A 69 0.23 -16.61 -7.97
N THR A 70 1.15 -15.89 -7.33
CA THR A 70 2.42 -16.43 -6.84
C THR A 70 2.31 -16.85 -5.37
N GLU A 71 3.26 -17.66 -4.89
CA GLU A 71 3.35 -18.01 -3.47
C GLU A 71 3.51 -16.76 -2.60
N GLN A 72 4.26 -15.77 -3.09
CA GLN A 72 4.46 -14.50 -2.42
C GLN A 72 3.17 -13.68 -2.26
N ASP A 73 2.29 -13.68 -3.26
CA ASP A 73 0.97 -13.07 -3.15
C ASP A 73 0.16 -13.75 -2.03
N ILE A 74 0.20 -15.08 -1.95
CA ILE A 74 -0.51 -15.88 -0.95
C ILE A 74 0.05 -15.65 0.45
N ASP A 75 1.38 -15.57 0.60
CA ASP A 75 2.04 -15.28 1.86
C ASP A 75 1.66 -13.91 2.39
N TYR A 76 1.69 -12.89 1.53
CA TYR A 76 1.26 -11.54 1.88
C TYR A 76 -0.21 -11.50 2.30
N VAL A 77 -1.09 -12.13 1.52
CA VAL A 77 -2.54 -12.22 1.81
C VAL A 77 -2.79 -12.91 3.15
N SER A 78 -2.09 -14.01 3.44
CA SER A 78 -2.20 -14.75 4.69
C SER A 78 -1.70 -13.95 5.90
N ALA A 79 -0.57 -13.24 5.74
CA ALA A 79 -0.06 -12.33 6.74
C ALA A 79 -1.01 -11.16 7.00
N LEU A 80 -1.63 -10.62 5.95
CA LEU A 80 -2.61 -9.54 6.07
C LEU A 80 -3.87 -10.00 6.81
N MET A 81 -4.41 -11.19 6.53
CA MET A 81 -5.53 -11.76 7.30
C MET A 81 -5.19 -11.86 8.79
N THR A 82 -3.98 -12.32 9.11
CA THR A 82 -3.48 -12.41 10.50
C THR A 82 -3.38 -11.03 11.16
N ARG A 83 -2.82 -10.04 10.45
CA ARG A 83 -2.69 -8.65 10.93
C ARG A 83 -4.04 -7.99 11.19
N LEU A 84 -5.02 -8.27 10.34
CA LEU A 84 -6.40 -7.83 10.48
C LEU A 84 -7.19 -8.66 11.52
N ARG A 85 -6.56 -9.66 12.14
CA ARG A 85 -7.16 -10.57 13.12
C ARG A 85 -8.42 -11.27 12.59
N LEU A 86 -8.42 -11.62 11.31
CA LEU A 86 -9.52 -12.38 10.72
C LEU A 86 -9.42 -13.83 11.18
N GLN A 87 -10.49 -14.34 11.77
CA GLN A 87 -10.59 -15.70 12.29
C GLN A 87 -11.95 -16.30 11.95
N GLY A 88 -12.03 -17.64 11.93
CA GLY A 88 -13.26 -18.37 11.67
C GLY A 88 -13.93 -17.93 10.36
N ASP A 89 -15.20 -17.55 10.42
CA ASP A 89 -15.98 -17.17 9.24
C ASP A 89 -15.47 -15.89 8.57
N ALA A 90 -14.86 -14.97 9.33
CA ALA A 90 -14.29 -13.75 8.73
C ALA A 90 -13.08 -14.07 7.85
N GLN A 91 -12.26 -15.04 8.25
CA GLN A 91 -11.13 -15.51 7.45
C GLN A 91 -11.61 -16.26 6.20
N LYS A 92 -12.60 -17.15 6.34
CA LYS A 92 -13.20 -17.88 5.21
C LYS A 92 -13.76 -16.92 4.16
N ARG A 93 -14.56 -15.93 4.58
CA ARG A 93 -15.11 -14.91 3.67
C ARG A 93 -14.02 -14.09 2.96
N ALA A 94 -12.91 -13.81 3.63
CA ALA A 94 -11.78 -13.13 3.01
C ALA A 94 -11.08 -14.01 1.96
N GLN A 95 -10.91 -15.30 2.23
CA GLN A 95 -10.37 -16.28 1.29
C GLN A 95 -11.29 -16.46 0.07
N GLU A 96 -12.60 -16.60 0.31
CA GLU A 96 -13.63 -16.67 -0.73
C GLU A 96 -13.60 -15.42 -1.60
N ALA A 97 -13.58 -14.22 -0.99
CA ALA A 97 -13.51 -12.98 -1.74
C ALA A 97 -12.22 -12.87 -2.57
N PHE A 98 -11.06 -13.27 -2.01
CA PHE A 98 -9.82 -13.36 -2.79
C PHE A 98 -9.97 -14.33 -3.97
N SER A 99 -10.68 -15.45 -3.75
CA SER A 99 -10.96 -16.40 -4.80
C SER A 99 -11.85 -15.83 -5.91
N GLU A 100 -12.96 -15.18 -5.53
CA GLU A 100 -13.88 -14.48 -6.43
C GLU A 100 -13.18 -13.36 -7.22
N GLY A 101 -12.25 -12.64 -6.58
CA GLY A 101 -11.44 -11.60 -7.20
C GLY A 101 -10.69 -12.06 -8.44
N LYS A 102 -10.26 -13.33 -8.47
CA LYS A 102 -9.53 -13.91 -9.60
C LYS A 102 -10.40 -14.19 -10.83
N ALA A 103 -11.73 -14.04 -10.72
CA ALA A 103 -12.63 -14.23 -11.85
C ALA A 103 -12.38 -13.15 -12.93
N SER A 104 -12.45 -13.53 -14.21
CA SER A 104 -12.20 -12.61 -15.33
C SER A 104 -13.24 -11.49 -15.43
N ASP A 105 -14.45 -11.76 -14.96
CA ASP A 105 -15.60 -10.86 -14.93
C ASP A 105 -15.80 -10.18 -13.57
N TYR A 106 -14.78 -10.21 -12.69
CA TYR A 106 -14.85 -9.57 -11.38
C TYR A 106 -15.22 -8.08 -11.52
N PRO A 107 -16.32 -7.61 -10.87
CA PRO A 107 -16.84 -6.25 -11.04
C PRO A 107 -16.04 -5.24 -10.19
N LEU A 108 -14.77 -5.04 -10.55
CA LEU A 108 -13.78 -4.28 -9.81
C LEU A 108 -14.29 -2.90 -9.37
N GLU A 109 -14.73 -2.09 -10.32
CA GLU A 109 -15.14 -0.72 -10.06
C GLU A 109 -16.41 -0.64 -9.23
N ASP A 110 -17.36 -1.56 -9.42
CA ASP A 110 -18.62 -1.54 -8.66
C ASP A 110 -18.38 -1.85 -7.17
N LYS A 111 -17.53 -2.85 -6.89
CA LYS A 111 -17.12 -3.21 -5.53
C LYS A 111 -16.37 -2.05 -4.87
N VAL A 112 -15.40 -1.46 -5.56
CA VAL A 112 -14.61 -0.32 -5.04
C VAL A 112 -15.49 0.92 -4.85
N ARG A 113 -16.46 1.17 -5.74
CA ARG A 113 -17.40 2.30 -5.63
C ARG A 113 -18.37 2.11 -4.47
N ALA A 114 -18.82 0.87 -4.21
CA ALA A 114 -19.60 0.56 -3.01
C ALA A 114 -18.81 0.84 -1.73
N LEU A 115 -17.56 0.38 -1.66
CA LEU A 115 -16.65 0.67 -0.56
C LEU A 115 -16.46 2.19 -0.36
N ARG A 116 -16.16 2.92 -1.44
CA ARG A 116 -15.93 4.37 -1.40
C ARG A 116 -17.13 5.14 -0.85
N ARG A 117 -18.35 4.72 -1.21
CA ARG A 117 -19.60 5.31 -0.69
C ARG A 117 -19.74 5.09 0.81
N GLN A 118 -19.46 3.88 1.29
CA GLN A 118 -19.59 3.54 2.71
C GLN A 118 -18.51 4.19 3.60
N PHE A 119 -17.29 4.32 3.08
CA PHE A 119 -16.12 4.81 3.83
C PHE A 119 -15.68 6.22 3.41
N ALA A 120 -16.59 7.00 2.83
CA ALA A 120 -16.27 8.29 2.22
C ALA A 120 -15.59 9.29 3.17
N TRP A 121 -16.01 9.28 4.43
CA TRP A 121 -15.51 10.15 5.51
C TRP A 121 -14.23 9.61 6.16
N ARG A 122 -13.88 8.36 5.87
CA ARG A 122 -12.77 7.62 6.46
C ARG A 122 -11.63 7.50 5.46
N ARG A 123 -11.06 8.65 5.10
CA ARG A 123 -9.94 8.73 4.15
C ARG A 123 -8.73 7.91 4.60
N ASP A 124 -8.55 7.75 5.91
CA ASP A 124 -7.57 6.85 6.52
C ASP A 124 -7.74 5.40 6.07
N LEU A 125 -8.98 4.90 6.04
CA LEU A 125 -9.28 3.53 5.61
C LEU A 125 -9.13 3.37 4.09
N LEU A 126 -9.54 4.36 3.30
CA LEU A 126 -9.35 4.33 1.84
C LEU A 126 -7.86 4.36 1.46
N GLN A 127 -7.05 5.10 2.23
CA GLN A 127 -5.60 5.15 2.06
C GLN A 127 -4.96 3.81 2.44
N PHE A 128 -5.33 3.23 3.58
CA PHE A 128 -4.85 1.91 3.99
C PHE A 128 -5.23 0.83 2.95
N PHE A 129 -6.45 0.90 2.41
CA PHE A 129 -6.90 0.03 1.31
C PHE A 129 -5.96 0.11 0.12
N MET A 130 -5.73 1.32 -0.39
CA MET A 130 -4.88 1.54 -1.56
C MET A 130 -3.44 1.13 -1.31
N GLU A 131 -2.92 1.34 -0.10
CA GLU A 131 -1.59 0.89 0.31
C GLU A 131 -1.45 -0.63 0.20
N GLN A 132 -2.45 -1.41 0.65
CA GLN A 132 -2.37 -2.87 0.55
C GLN A 132 -2.41 -3.34 -0.92
N VAL A 133 -3.17 -2.65 -1.76
CA VAL A 133 -3.23 -2.91 -3.22
C VAL A 133 -1.88 -2.57 -3.89
N LEU A 134 -1.20 -1.51 -3.47
CA LEU A 134 0.14 -1.18 -3.99
C LEU A 134 1.19 -2.21 -3.57
N ILE A 135 1.17 -2.68 -2.32
CA ILE A 135 2.15 -3.65 -1.82
C ILE A 135 2.12 -4.92 -2.68
N ILE A 136 0.94 -5.44 -3.00
CA ILE A 136 0.83 -6.67 -3.81
C ILE A 136 1.27 -6.43 -5.27
N ALA A 137 0.94 -5.28 -5.88
CA ALA A 137 1.39 -4.95 -7.24
C ALA A 137 2.92 -4.84 -7.34
N MET A 138 3.58 -4.38 -6.30
CA MET A 138 5.03 -4.14 -6.30
C MET A 138 5.86 -5.36 -5.92
N HIS A 139 5.22 -6.48 -5.59
CA HIS A 139 5.91 -7.64 -5.02
C HIS A 139 6.99 -8.20 -5.96
N ASP A 140 6.73 -8.15 -7.27
CA ASP A 140 7.63 -8.66 -8.31
C ASP A 140 8.67 -7.63 -8.78
N GLY A 141 8.74 -6.45 -8.14
CA GLY A 141 9.74 -5.40 -8.40
C GLY A 141 9.40 -4.44 -9.54
N THR A 142 8.58 -4.87 -10.49
CA THR A 142 8.09 -4.02 -11.60
C THR A 142 6.60 -4.19 -11.76
N VAL A 143 5.88 -3.07 -11.84
CA VAL A 143 4.44 -3.06 -12.13
C VAL A 143 4.25 -3.17 -13.64
N GLU A 144 3.64 -4.27 -14.10
CA GLU A 144 3.29 -4.48 -15.50
C GLU A 144 2.12 -3.57 -15.95
N GLN A 145 1.94 -3.40 -17.25
CA GLN A 145 0.86 -2.54 -17.77
C GLN A 145 -0.54 -3.01 -17.33
N SER A 146 -0.77 -4.33 -17.26
CA SER A 146 -2.04 -4.91 -16.79
C SER A 146 -2.33 -4.54 -15.34
N GLU A 147 -1.32 -4.57 -14.49
CA GLU A 147 -1.41 -4.20 -13.08
C GLU A 147 -1.59 -2.69 -12.91
N TYR A 148 -0.86 -1.89 -13.70
CA TYR A 148 -1.01 -0.44 -13.69
C TYR A 148 -2.44 -0.02 -14.03
N GLU A 149 -3.08 -0.66 -15.02
CA GLU A 149 -4.48 -0.39 -15.34
C GLU A 149 -5.42 -0.72 -14.18
N VAL A 150 -5.19 -1.83 -13.47
CA VAL A 150 -5.97 -2.17 -12.26
C VAL A 150 -5.76 -1.10 -11.18
N LEU A 151 -4.50 -0.73 -10.89
CA LEU A 151 -4.17 0.33 -9.92
C LEU A 151 -4.82 1.66 -10.28
N ARG A 152 -4.76 2.07 -11.55
CA ARG A 152 -5.36 3.30 -12.06
C ARG A 152 -6.87 3.31 -11.86
N ARG A 153 -7.55 2.21 -12.19
CA ARG A 153 -9.01 2.06 -12.02
C ARG A 153 -9.42 2.09 -10.56
N VAL A 154 -8.70 1.37 -9.69
CA VAL A 154 -8.95 1.38 -8.24
C VAL A 154 -8.72 2.77 -7.66
N THR A 155 -7.60 3.41 -7.98
CA THR A 155 -7.23 4.77 -7.54
C THR A 155 -8.31 5.78 -7.91
N ALA A 156 -8.72 5.81 -9.17
CA ALA A 156 -9.74 6.71 -9.67
C ALA A 156 -11.10 6.47 -8.98
N THR A 157 -11.48 5.20 -8.79
CA THR A 157 -12.75 4.83 -8.15
C THR A 157 -12.78 5.16 -6.65
N LEU A 158 -11.63 5.08 -5.98
CA LEU A 158 -11.47 5.53 -4.58
C LEU A 158 -11.43 7.06 -4.46
N GLY A 159 -11.29 7.80 -5.56
CA GLY A 159 -11.24 9.26 -5.59
C GLY A 159 -9.86 9.84 -5.26
N PHE A 160 -8.79 9.08 -5.51
CA PHE A 160 -7.42 9.59 -5.51
C PHE A 160 -7.02 10.07 -6.91
N SER A 161 -6.10 11.03 -6.99
CA SER A 161 -5.63 11.56 -8.29
C SER A 161 -4.61 10.63 -8.94
N GLN A 162 -4.46 10.71 -10.26
CA GLN A 162 -3.40 9.99 -10.98
C GLN A 162 -2.01 10.40 -10.48
N GLN A 163 -1.78 11.69 -10.25
CA GLN A 163 -0.53 12.20 -9.68
C GLN A 163 -0.17 11.54 -8.35
N GLN A 164 -1.17 11.21 -7.52
CA GLN A 164 -0.94 10.53 -6.24
C GLN A 164 -0.51 9.08 -6.45
N LEU A 165 -1.11 8.39 -7.42
CA LEU A 165 -0.67 7.05 -7.82
C LEU A 165 0.76 7.06 -8.35
N ASP A 166 1.07 7.99 -9.26
CA ASP A 166 2.40 8.11 -9.85
C ASP A 166 3.46 8.44 -8.78
N ALA A 167 3.12 9.28 -7.80
CA ALA A 167 3.98 9.57 -6.66
C ALA A 167 4.24 8.31 -5.80
N TRP A 168 3.21 7.53 -5.48
CA TRP A 168 3.37 6.28 -4.73
C TRP A 168 4.25 5.27 -5.47
N LEU A 169 4.04 5.09 -6.78
CA LEU A 169 4.85 4.20 -7.61
C LEU A 169 6.30 4.68 -7.71
N SER A 170 6.52 5.98 -7.86
CA SER A 170 7.87 6.57 -7.93
C SER A 170 8.65 6.38 -6.63
N MET A 171 8.02 6.65 -5.47
CA MET A 171 8.63 6.44 -4.16
C MET A 171 8.97 4.97 -3.92
N ALA A 172 8.07 4.08 -4.30
CA ALA A 172 8.27 2.63 -4.22
C ALA A 172 9.48 2.14 -5.02
N GLN A 173 9.56 2.53 -6.30
CA GLN A 173 10.67 2.18 -7.18
C GLN A 173 12.00 2.77 -6.67
N ALA A 174 11.99 4.00 -6.17
CA ALA A 174 13.16 4.63 -5.59
C ALA A 174 13.63 3.93 -4.30
N GLY A 175 12.70 3.44 -3.47
CA GLY A 175 13.02 2.62 -2.30
C GLY A 175 13.70 1.31 -2.65
N GLN A 176 13.24 0.62 -3.69
CA GLN A 176 13.88 -0.62 -4.17
C GLN A 176 15.29 -0.38 -4.72
N ARG A 177 15.51 0.75 -5.42
CA ARG A 177 16.86 1.14 -5.89
C ARG A 177 17.80 1.43 -4.74
N PHE A 178 17.32 2.07 -3.68
CA PHE A 178 18.14 2.37 -2.52
C PHE A 178 18.51 1.13 -1.71
N THR A 179 17.59 0.16 -1.57
CA THR A 179 17.84 -1.08 -0.83
C THR A 179 18.66 -2.08 -1.65
N GLY A 180 18.46 -2.13 -2.97
CA GLY A 180 19.22 -2.98 -3.89
C GLY A 180 20.66 -2.50 -4.16
N GLY A 181 20.99 -1.24 -3.86
CA GLY A 181 22.34 -0.68 -4.00
C GLY A 181 23.35 -1.14 -2.96
N GLY A 182 22.94 -1.93 -1.95
CA GLY A 182 23.81 -2.38 -0.86
C GLY A 182 24.57 -3.68 -1.11
N GLN A 183 24.26 -4.45 -2.17
CA GLN A 183 24.79 -5.81 -2.29
C GLN A 183 24.87 -6.36 -3.72
N ALA A 184 25.66 -5.74 -4.59
CA ALA A 184 26.28 -6.43 -5.74
C ALA A 184 27.41 -5.55 -6.31
N GLY A 185 28.59 -6.13 -6.53
CA GLY A 185 29.81 -5.44 -6.98
C GLY A 185 29.75 -4.82 -8.39
N ARG A 186 28.90 -3.81 -8.58
CA ARG A 186 28.92 -2.89 -9.72
C ARG A 186 29.06 -1.48 -9.18
N SER A 187 29.90 -0.70 -9.86
CA SER A 187 30.32 0.66 -9.55
C SER A 187 29.33 1.44 -8.68
N ALA A 188 29.79 1.90 -7.52
CA ALA A 188 28.99 2.71 -6.61
C ALA A 188 28.28 3.84 -7.38
N PRO A 189 26.96 4.02 -7.22
CA PRO A 189 26.26 5.13 -7.85
C PRO A 189 26.91 6.44 -7.44
N SER A 190 27.04 7.37 -8.39
CA SER A 190 27.68 8.65 -8.13
C SER A 190 26.96 9.40 -7.01
N SER A 191 27.67 10.22 -6.24
CA SER A 191 27.09 10.98 -5.13
C SER A 191 25.87 11.81 -5.57
N ALA A 192 25.86 12.28 -6.83
CA ALA A 192 24.74 13.00 -7.43
C ALA A 192 23.49 12.14 -7.64
N GLU A 193 23.63 10.88 -8.05
CA GLU A 193 22.51 9.94 -8.20
C GLU A 193 21.96 9.52 -6.83
N GLN A 194 22.84 9.33 -5.84
CA GLN A 194 22.43 9.04 -4.46
C GLN A 194 21.60 10.19 -3.87
N LEU A 195 22.04 11.44 -4.06
CA LEU A 195 21.31 12.65 -3.65
C LEU A 195 19.95 12.73 -4.33
N ARG A 196 19.88 12.53 -5.65
CA ARG A 196 18.63 12.59 -6.41
C ARG A 196 17.62 11.51 -5.96
N ASN A 197 18.10 10.30 -5.68
CA ASN A 197 17.28 9.22 -5.12
C ASN A 197 16.77 9.55 -3.71
N ALA A 198 17.58 10.23 -2.89
CA ALA A 198 17.17 10.68 -1.56
C ALA A 198 16.04 11.73 -1.62
N TYR A 199 16.16 12.73 -2.50
CA TYR A 199 15.10 13.72 -2.74
C TYR A 199 13.81 13.08 -3.26
N ALA A 200 13.92 12.16 -4.22
CA ALA A 200 12.77 11.44 -4.77
C ALA A 200 12.00 10.65 -3.70
N VAL A 201 12.68 10.15 -2.68
CA VAL A 201 12.04 9.40 -1.60
C VAL A 201 11.47 10.26 -0.49
N LEU A 202 12.03 11.45 -0.33
CA LEU A 202 11.41 12.50 0.45
C LEU A 202 10.17 13.09 -0.25
N GLY A 203 9.92 12.73 -1.51
CA GLY A 203 8.80 13.27 -2.29
C GLY A 203 8.94 14.76 -2.58
N VAL A 204 10.17 15.28 -2.52
CA VAL A 204 10.50 16.68 -2.78
C VAL A 204 11.37 16.79 -4.03
N SER A 205 11.40 17.96 -4.64
CA SER A 205 12.22 18.20 -5.83
C SER A 205 13.72 18.12 -5.51
N ASP A 206 14.53 17.86 -6.54
CA ASP A 206 15.99 17.81 -6.45
C ASP A 206 16.66 19.16 -6.16
N ASN A 207 15.88 20.24 -6.24
CA ASN A 207 16.25 21.60 -5.85
C ASN A 207 15.58 22.06 -4.54
N ALA A 208 14.92 21.17 -3.80
CA ALA A 208 14.21 21.54 -2.57
C ALA A 208 15.15 22.13 -1.53
N SER A 209 14.74 23.25 -0.93
CA SER A 209 15.52 23.94 0.09
C SER A 209 15.62 23.09 1.37
N ALA A 210 16.67 23.31 2.17
CA ALA A 210 16.84 22.60 3.44
C ALA A 210 15.65 22.78 4.41
N ALA A 211 14.88 23.86 4.26
CA ALA A 211 13.65 24.10 5.02
C ALA A 211 12.47 23.25 4.53
N GLU A 212 12.40 22.93 3.24
CA GLU A 212 11.39 22.05 2.64
C GLU A 212 11.70 20.58 2.90
N VAL A 213 12.99 20.21 2.92
CA VAL A 213 13.45 18.86 3.29
C VAL A 213 13.22 18.55 4.78
N LYS A 214 13.18 19.57 5.63
CA LYS A 214 13.05 19.43 7.10
C LYS A 214 11.59 19.48 7.60
N LYS A 215 10.64 19.88 6.76
CA LYS A 215 9.20 19.93 7.09
C LYS A 215 8.56 18.54 7.03
#